data_AF-A0A1X0P6R5-F1
#
_entry.id   AF-A0A1X0P6R5-F1
#
_cell.length_a   1.000
_cell.length_b   1.000
_cell.length_c   1.000
_cell.angle_alpha   90.00
_cell.angle_beta   90.00
_cell.angle_gamma   90.00
#
_symmetry.space_group_name_H-M   'P 1'
#
loop_
_entity.id
_entity.type
_entity.pdbx_description
1 polymer ?
#
loop_
_entity_poly.entity_id
_entity_poly.type
_entity_poly.pdbx_seq_one_letter_code
_entity_poly.pdbx_strand_id
1 'polypeptide(L)'
;MMLTLRRVTAIGCCGSPLVVSHRHLSVRTEDFFSKEAMSHARRVSWAPHTTEKKQGAFAKLARSNFGDPKQGEYTQEPFFEEAIEAHRLYHRPDVYIYKYNVSPTHMSLRE
;
A
#
# COMPACT_ATOMS: atom_id res chain seq x y z
N MET A 1 -32.99 -1.52 -6.63
CA MET A 1 -33.72 -1.37 -7.91
C MET A 1 -32.82 -0.63 -8.89
N MET A 2 -32.21 -1.32 -9.86
CA MET A 2 -31.50 -0.66 -10.96
C MET A 2 -32.50 -0.43 -12.10
N LEU A 3 -32.88 0.82 -12.33
CA LEU A 3 -33.65 1.22 -13.51
C LEU A 3 -32.67 1.42 -14.67
N THR A 4 -32.58 0.46 -15.58
CA THR A 4 -31.82 0.59 -16.83
C THR A 4 -32.66 1.36 -17.84
N LEU A 5 -32.37 2.64 -18.05
CA LEU A 5 -32.97 3.44 -19.11
C LEU A 5 -32.16 3.26 -20.39
N ARG A 6 -32.61 2.39 -21.31
CA ARG A 6 -32.01 2.26 -22.65
C ARG A 6 -32.47 3.43 -23.51
N ARG A 7 -31.60 4.43 -23.71
CA ARG A 7 -31.85 5.50 -24.68
C ARG A 7 -31.32 5.06 -26.04
N VAL A 8 -32.22 4.63 -26.93
CA VAL A 8 -31.89 4.34 -28.33
C VAL A 8 -31.91 5.68 -29.07
N THR A 9 -30.74 6.25 -29.36
CA THR A 9 -30.61 7.39 -30.27
C THR A 9 -30.64 6.85 -31.70
N ALA A 10 -31.76 7.05 -32.40
CA ALA A 10 -31.87 6.79 -33.82
C ALA A 10 -31.10 7.87 -34.58
N ILE A 11 -29.91 7.54 -35.09
CA ILE A 11 -29.20 8.34 -36.08
C ILE A 11 -29.29 7.58 -37.40
N GLY A 12 -29.99 8.20 -38.35
CA GLY A 12 -29.82 8.13 -39.82
C GLY A 12 -29.56 6.80 -40.52
N CYS A 13 -30.37 6.54 -41.55
CA CYS A 13 -30.27 5.51 -42.59
C CYS A 13 -28.88 4.88 -42.85
N CYS A 14 -28.88 3.55 -42.94
CA CYS A 14 -27.86 2.70 -43.57
C CYS A 14 -26.49 2.64 -42.87
N GLY A 15 -26.44 1.97 -41.72
CA GLY A 15 -25.19 1.52 -41.11
C GLY A 15 -25.49 0.55 -39.98
N SER A 16 -24.74 -0.56 -39.92
CA SER A 16 -24.78 -1.54 -38.81
C SER A 16 -24.92 -0.84 -37.45
N PRO A 17 -25.82 -1.28 -36.55
CA PRO A 17 -25.89 -0.70 -35.22
C PRO A 17 -24.55 -0.95 -34.53
N LEU A 18 -23.68 0.05 -34.52
CA LEU A 18 -22.56 0.10 -33.60
C LEU A 18 -23.21 0.13 -32.22
N VAL A 19 -23.26 -1.03 -31.56
CA VAL A 19 -23.60 -1.12 -30.15
C VAL A 19 -22.49 -0.37 -29.43
N VAL A 20 -22.69 0.93 -29.25
CA VAL A 20 -21.90 1.74 -28.34
C VAL A 20 -22.24 1.20 -26.96
N SER A 21 -21.45 0.22 -26.52
CA SER A 21 -21.44 -0.24 -25.15
C SER A 21 -20.91 0.89 -24.29
N HIS A 22 -21.79 1.82 -23.92
CA HIS A 22 -21.51 2.74 -22.83
C HIS A 22 -21.31 1.87 -21.58
N ARG A 23 -20.06 1.73 -21.14
CA ARG A 23 -19.75 1.15 -19.84
C ARG A 23 -20.35 2.08 -18.79
N HIS A 24 -21.57 1.79 -18.35
CA HIS A 24 -22.21 2.51 -17.27
C HIS A 24 -21.48 2.16 -15.96
N LEU A 25 -20.51 2.99 -15.60
CA LEU A 25 -19.93 2.96 -14.25
C LEU A 25 -20.97 3.56 -13.29
N SER A 26 -21.21 2.87 -12.17
CA SER A 26 -22.06 3.36 -11.08
C SER A 26 -21.18 3.94 -9.97
N VAL A 27 -21.76 4.80 -9.14
CA VAL A 27 -21.10 5.32 -7.94
C VAL A 27 -20.69 4.16 -7.02
N ARG A 28 -19.41 4.14 -6.57
CA ARG A 28 -18.87 3.14 -5.64
C ARG A 28 -18.50 3.82 -4.34
N THR A 29 -18.76 3.15 -3.22
CA THR A 29 -18.36 3.63 -1.88
C THR A 29 -16.85 3.67 -1.70
N GLU A 30 -16.12 2.89 -2.48
CA GLU A 30 -14.66 2.87 -2.52
C GLU A 30 -14.07 4.23 -2.94
N ASP A 31 -14.81 5.02 -3.73
CA ASP A 31 -14.37 6.33 -4.21
C ASP A 31 -14.65 7.45 -3.19
N PHE A 32 -15.42 7.17 -2.13
CA PHE A 32 -15.78 8.17 -1.12
C PHE A 32 -14.69 8.40 -0.08
N PHE A 33 -13.93 7.36 0.26
CA PHE A 33 -12.96 7.38 1.35
C PHE A 33 -11.56 7.08 0.83
N SER A 34 -10.66 8.04 0.96
CA SER A 34 -9.27 7.86 0.58
C SER A 34 -8.54 6.94 1.57
N LYS A 35 -7.62 6.12 1.04
CA LYS A 35 -6.76 5.24 1.83
C LYS A 35 -5.37 5.85 2.01
N GLU A 36 -4.67 5.45 3.07
CA GLU A 36 -3.31 5.89 3.31
C GLU A 36 -2.34 5.30 2.27
N ALA A 37 -1.49 6.15 1.68
CA ALA A 37 -0.44 5.75 0.75
C ALA A 37 0.84 5.36 1.50
N MET A 38 0.82 4.20 2.18
CA MET A 38 1.99 3.66 2.88
C MET A 38 2.74 2.64 2.00
N SER A 39 4.06 2.75 1.97
CA SER A 39 4.91 1.79 1.25
C SER A 39 4.85 0.40 1.89
N HIS A 40 5.11 -0.63 1.07
CA HIS A 40 5.06 -2.02 1.53
C HIS A 40 6.00 -2.28 2.72
N ALA A 41 7.24 -1.80 2.66
CA ALA A 41 8.25 -2.00 3.71
C ALA A 41 7.89 -1.32 5.05
N ARG A 42 7.08 -0.24 5.04
CA ARG A 42 6.63 0.46 6.26
C ARG A 42 5.30 -0.06 6.81
N ARG A 43 4.60 -0.86 5.99
CA ARG A 43 3.30 -1.44 6.33
C ARG A 43 3.51 -2.60 7.30
N VAL A 44 2.71 -2.62 8.36
CA VAL A 44 2.79 -3.69 9.38
C VAL A 44 2.19 -5.00 8.85
N SER A 45 1.05 -4.92 8.16
CA SER A 45 0.43 -6.09 7.52
C SER A 45 -0.53 -5.68 6.41
N TRP A 46 -0.91 -6.63 5.55
CA TRP A 46 -1.93 -6.45 4.51
C TRP A 46 -3.34 -6.82 4.96
N ALA A 47 -3.54 -7.11 6.25
CA ALA A 47 -4.86 -7.39 6.79
C ALA A 47 -5.80 -6.18 6.62
N PRO A 48 -7.09 -6.37 6.31
CA PRO A 48 -8.07 -5.30 6.16
C PRO A 48 -8.20 -4.43 7.42
N HIS A 49 -7.89 -4.98 8.59
CA HIS A 49 -8.00 -4.28 9.88
C HIS A 49 -6.80 -3.37 10.21
N THR A 50 -5.70 -3.46 9.45
CA THR A 50 -4.49 -2.65 9.64
C THR A 50 -4.16 -1.80 8.41
N THR A 51 -5.11 -1.64 7.48
CA THR A 51 -4.92 -0.81 6.27
C THR A 51 -5.09 0.68 6.56
N GLU A 52 -5.83 0.99 7.61
CA GLU A 52 -6.10 2.36 8.05
C GLU A 52 -4.91 2.96 8.81
N LYS A 53 -4.93 4.29 8.97
CA LYS A 53 -3.85 5.06 9.60
C LYS A 53 -3.53 4.58 11.02
N LYS A 54 -2.24 4.45 11.33
CA LYS A 54 -1.75 4.04 12.67
C LYS A 54 -2.27 4.96 13.79
N GLN A 55 -2.37 6.26 13.54
CA GLN A 55 -2.88 7.23 14.50
C GLN A 55 -4.38 7.08 14.80
N GLY A 56 -5.14 6.39 13.94
CA GLY A 56 -6.57 6.14 14.15
C GLY A 56 -6.86 5.33 15.41
N ALA A 57 -5.96 4.43 15.80
CA ALA A 57 -6.07 3.69 17.05
C ALA A 57 -5.98 4.62 18.28
N PHE A 58 -5.03 5.56 18.27
CA PHE A 58 -4.87 6.57 19.33
C PHE A 58 -6.01 7.59 19.34
N ALA A 59 -6.46 8.04 18.17
CA ALA A 59 -7.63 8.92 18.05
C ALA A 59 -8.89 8.28 18.64
N LYS A 60 -9.12 6.99 18.34
CA LYS A 60 -10.21 6.21 18.92
C LYS A 60 -10.09 6.09 20.44
N LEU A 61 -8.89 5.83 20.96
CA LEU A 61 -8.63 5.75 22.41
C LEU A 61 -8.93 7.09 23.10
N ALA A 62 -8.46 8.20 22.52
CA ALA A 62 -8.66 9.55 23.04
C ALA A 62 -10.09 10.09 22.84
N ARG A 63 -10.89 9.44 21.99
CA ARG A 63 -12.21 9.92 21.55
C ARG A 63 -12.16 11.33 20.95
N SER A 64 -11.07 11.65 20.26
CA SER A 64 -10.83 12.95 19.63
C SER A 64 -10.33 12.77 18.20
N ASN A 65 -10.59 13.76 17.34
CA ASN A 65 -10.07 13.76 15.97
C ASN A 65 -8.74 14.52 15.91
N PHE A 66 -7.73 13.93 15.26
CA PHE A 66 -6.46 14.58 14.97
C PHE A 66 -6.40 15.00 13.49
N GLY A 67 -6.07 16.26 13.24
CA GLY A 67 -6.11 16.87 11.91
C GLY A 67 -4.75 17.30 11.36
N ASP A 68 -3.65 16.78 11.92
CA ASP A 68 -2.30 17.25 11.59
C ASP A 68 -1.98 17.00 10.10
N PRO A 69 -1.80 18.07 9.30
CA PRO A 69 -1.85 17.97 7.84
C PRO A 69 -0.57 17.41 7.22
N LYS A 70 0.57 17.50 7.91
CA LYS A 70 1.86 16.99 7.44
C LYS A 70 2.55 16.21 8.54
N GLN A 71 2.66 14.90 8.32
CA GLN A 71 3.51 14.04 9.12
C GLN A 71 4.87 13.93 8.41
N GLY A 72 5.95 13.74 9.17
CA GLY A 72 7.34 13.89 8.71
C GLY A 72 7.61 13.40 7.29
N GLU A 73 8.26 14.26 6.50
CA GLU A 73 8.61 14.01 5.11
C GLU A 73 9.91 13.18 5.02
N TYR A 74 10.07 12.43 3.92
CA TYR A 74 11.38 11.85 3.61
C TYR A 74 12.38 12.98 3.36
N THR A 75 13.62 12.77 3.80
CA THR A 75 14.73 13.64 3.41
C THR A 75 14.99 13.53 1.91
N GLN A 76 15.74 14.48 1.36
CA GLN A 76 16.11 14.47 -0.06
C GLN A 76 16.88 13.19 -0.46
N GLU A 77 17.71 12.69 0.45
CA GLU A 77 18.50 11.47 0.27
C GLU A 77 18.23 10.51 1.43
N PRO A 78 17.15 9.71 1.37
CA PRO A 78 16.75 8.85 2.46
C PRO A 78 17.41 7.46 2.32
N PHE A 79 18.66 7.34 2.78
CA PHE A 79 19.37 6.06 2.84
C PHE A 79 19.07 5.33 4.17
N PHE A 80 18.86 4.02 4.09
CA PHE A 80 18.65 3.14 5.23
C PHE A 80 19.54 1.90 5.07
N GLU A 81 20.11 1.42 6.18
CA GLU A 81 20.85 0.16 6.20
C GLU A 81 19.90 -1.04 6.16
N GLU A 82 20.43 -2.19 5.73
CA GLU A 82 19.66 -3.44 5.69
C GLU A 82 19.29 -3.89 7.11
N ALA A 83 17.98 -4.02 7.36
CA ALA A 83 17.47 -4.55 8.61
C ALA A 83 17.43 -6.08 8.57
N ILE A 84 17.93 -6.73 9.61
CA ILE A 84 17.87 -8.17 9.79
C ILE A 84 16.96 -8.55 10.96
N GLU A 85 16.59 -9.82 11.06
CA GLU A 85 15.72 -10.30 12.13
C GLU A 85 16.26 -9.97 13.52
N ALA A 86 15.38 -9.55 14.43
CA ALA A 86 15.74 -9.04 15.75
C ALA A 86 16.67 -9.97 16.54
N HIS A 87 16.41 -11.29 16.54
CA HIS A 87 17.28 -12.25 17.22
C HIS A 87 18.65 -12.37 16.54
N ARG A 88 18.68 -12.40 15.21
CA ARG A 88 19.92 -12.57 14.43
C ARG A 88 20.80 -11.33 14.48
N LEU A 89 20.24 -10.14 14.72
CA LEU A 89 20.99 -8.91 14.91
C LEU A 89 21.94 -8.97 16.10
N TYR A 90 21.49 -9.53 17.22
CA TYR A 90 22.27 -9.56 18.46
C TYR A 90 22.99 -10.89 18.71
N HIS A 91 22.55 -11.97 18.06
CA HIS A 91 23.10 -13.31 18.25
C HIS A 91 23.67 -13.91 16.96
N ARG A 92 24.29 -13.07 16.12
CA ARG A 92 24.99 -13.55 14.93
C ARG A 92 26.25 -14.30 15.37
N PRO A 93 26.38 -15.61 15.05
CA PRO A 93 27.58 -16.35 15.42
C PRO A 93 28.77 -15.88 14.58
N ASP A 94 29.96 -15.81 15.18
CA ASP A 94 31.19 -15.44 14.48
C ASP A 94 31.76 -16.64 13.70
N VAL A 95 31.04 -17.08 12.67
CA VAL A 95 31.47 -18.16 11.79
C VAL A 95 32.05 -17.56 10.52
N TYR A 96 33.25 -17.99 10.13
CA TYR A 96 33.90 -17.55 8.91
C TYR A 96 34.45 -18.71 8.09
N ILE A 97 34.48 -18.52 6.77
CA ILE A 97 35.01 -19.47 5.79
C ILE A 97 35.91 -18.67 4.84
N TYR A 98 37.19 -19.03 4.78
CA TYR A 98 38.21 -18.30 4.01
C TYR A 98 38.24 -16.79 4.36
N LYS A 99 37.69 -15.94 3.50
CA LYS A 99 37.63 -14.47 3.62
C LYS A 99 36.21 -13.93 3.81
N TYR A 100 35.28 -14.75 4.30
CA TYR A 100 33.88 -14.37 4.43
C TYR A 100 33.32 -14.76 5.79
N ASN A 101 32.60 -13.84 6.42
CA ASN A 101 31.70 -14.16 7.52
C ASN A 101 30.45 -14.82 6.94
N VAL A 102 30.09 -15.98 7.47
CA VAL A 102 28.97 -16.79 7.00
C VAL A 102 27.99 -16.95 8.14
N SER A 103 26.78 -16.43 7.95
CA SER A 103 25.64 -16.71 8.82
C SER A 103 24.57 -17.47 8.03
N PRO A 104 23.60 -18.12 8.70
CA PRO A 104 22.52 -18.83 8.00
C PRO A 104 21.69 -17.95 7.05
N THR A 105 21.76 -16.62 7.15
CA THR A 105 21.00 -15.69 6.31
C THR A 105 21.82 -14.70 5.51
N HIS A 106 23.05 -14.39 5.92
CA HIS A 106 23.86 -13.35 5.30
C HIS A 106 25.31 -13.81 5.15
N MET A 107 25.95 -13.36 4.07
CA MET A 107 27.38 -13.43 3.86
C MET A 107 27.95 -12.02 3.84
N SER A 108 29.12 -11.81 4.44
CA SER A 108 29.85 -10.54 4.34
C SER A 108 31.34 -10.79 4.20
N LEU A 109 32.06 -9.89 3.55
CA LEU A 109 33.52 -9.97 3.46
C LEU A 109 34.15 -9.84 4.86
N ARG A 110 35.18 -10.65 5.12
CA ARG A 110 36.02 -10.61 6.32
C ARG A 110 37.48 -10.62 5.86
N GLU A 111 38.28 -9.69 6.36
CA GLU A 111 39.72 -9.60 6.04
C GLU A 111 40.51 -10.83 6.48
#